data_AF-U6DY51-F1
#
_entry.id   AF-U6DY51-F1
#
_cell.length_a   1.000
_cell.length_b   1.000
_cell.length_c   1.000
_cell.angle_alpha   90.00
_cell.angle_beta   90.00
_cell.angle_gamma   90.00
#
_symmetry.space_group_name_H-M   'P 1'
#
loop_
_entity.id
_entity.type
_entity.pdbx_description
1 polymer ?
#
loop_
_entity_poly.entity_id
_entity_poly.type
_entity_poly.pdbx_seq_one_letter_code
_entity_poly.pdbx_strand_id
1 'polypeptide(L)'
;CLLFWCRKIVGNRQEPMWEFNFKFKKQSPRLKSKCVGGLQPPIQYEDVHTNPDQDCCLLQVTTLNFIFIPIVMGMIFTLFTINVSTDMRHHRVRLVFQDSPVHGGQKLRSEQGVQVILDPVHSVRLFDWWHPQYPFSLRA
;
A
#
# COMPACT_ATOMS: atom_id res chain seq x y z
N CYS A 1 4.20 0.79 -5.43
CA CYS A 1 3.64 1.92 -4.67
C CYS A 1 3.30 3.01 -5.67
N LEU A 2 2.01 3.22 -5.93
CA LEU A 2 1.56 4.26 -6.87
C LEU A 2 1.65 5.65 -6.24
N LEU A 3 1.24 5.75 -4.98
CA LEU A 3 1.19 7.02 -4.26
C LEU A 3 1.53 6.78 -2.80
N PHE A 4 2.29 7.72 -2.22
CA PHE A 4 2.59 7.78 -0.81
C PHE A 4 2.33 9.19 -0.31
N TRP A 5 1.62 9.30 0.81
CA TRP A 5 1.42 10.58 1.49
C TRP A 5 1.32 10.36 2.99
N CYS A 6 1.64 11.40 3.76
CA CYS A 6 1.43 11.41 5.18
C CYS A 6 0.64 12.65 5.60
N ARG A 7 -0.11 12.55 6.70
CA ARG A 7 -0.79 13.70 7.29
C ARG A 7 -0.76 13.61 8.81
N LYS A 8 -0.68 14.78 9.45
CA LYS A 8 -0.88 14.89 10.90
C LYS A 8 -2.38 14.76 11.19
N ILE A 9 -2.72 13.85 12.09
CA ILE A 9 -4.07 13.75 12.63
C ILE A 9 -4.15 14.72 13.81
N VAL A 10 -4.97 15.76 13.65
CA VAL A 10 -5.30 16.72 14.70
C VAL A 10 -6.73 16.41 15.15
N GLY A 11 -6.90 16.01 16.40
CA GLY A 11 -8.20 15.68 16.98
C GLY A 11 -8.22 15.95 18.49
N ASN A 12 -9.29 15.56 19.18
CA ASN A 12 -9.47 15.80 20.64
C ASN A 12 -8.51 15.01 21.55
N ARG A 13 -7.59 14.21 20.99
CA ARG A 13 -6.59 13.49 21.76
C ARG A 13 -5.45 14.42 22.16
N GLN A 14 -4.89 14.21 23.35
CA GLN A 14 -3.76 14.98 23.85
C GLN A 14 -2.49 14.77 23.01
N GLU A 15 -2.29 13.57 22.47
CA GLU A 15 -1.10 13.25 21.67
C GLU A 15 -1.37 13.35 20.16
N PRO A 16 -0.53 14.09 19.41
CA PRO A 16 -0.64 14.16 17.96
C PRO A 16 -0.30 12.80 17.34
N MET A 17 -1.09 12.35 16.36
CA MET A 17 -0.81 11.12 15.62
C MET A 17 -0.47 11.43 14.17
N TRP A 18 0.21 10.49 13.50
CA TRP A 18 0.60 10.62 12.11
C TRP A 18 0.04 9.45 11.30
N GLU A 19 -0.57 9.76 10.17
CA GLU A 19 -1.11 8.78 9.25
C GLU A 19 -0.21 8.67 8.03
N PHE A 20 0.27 7.46 7.75
CA PHE A 20 1.05 7.11 6.58
C PHE A 20 0.20 6.26 5.65
N ASN A 21 0.04 6.72 4.42
CA ASN A 21 -0.83 6.12 3.42
C ASN A 21 -0.01 5.66 2.22
N PHE A 22 -0.15 4.40 1.86
CA PHE A 22 0.51 3.80 0.71
C PHE A 22 -0.53 3.16 -0.21
N LYS A 23 -0.70 3.75 -1.38
CA LYS A 23 -1.56 3.19 -2.44
C LYS A 23 -0.75 2.21 -3.26
N PHE A 24 -1.20 0.97 -3.31
CA PHE A 24 -0.62 -0.10 -4.11
C PHE A 24 -1.57 -0.50 -5.22
N LYS A 25 -1.01 -0.98 -6.33
CA LYS A 25 -1.74 -1.70 -7.36
C LYS A 25 -1.29 -3.15 -7.30
N LYS A 26 -2.24 -4.07 -7.16
CA LYS A 26 -1.96 -5.50 -7.20
C LYS A 26 -1.37 -5.81 -8.58
N GLN A 27 -0.25 -6.51 -8.63
CA GLN A 27 0.18 -7.09 -9.90
C GLN A 27 -0.86 -8.13 -10.29
N SER A 28 -1.32 -8.10 -11.54
CA SER A 28 -2.17 -9.16 -12.04
C SER A 28 -1.43 -10.48 -11.81
N PRO A 29 -2.11 -11.52 -11.26
CA PRO A 29 -1.51 -12.83 -11.26
C PRO A 29 -1.08 -13.12 -12.69
N ARG A 30 0.17 -13.56 -12.89
CA ARG A 30 0.64 -14.03 -14.20
C ARG A 30 -0.15 -15.30 -14.53
N LEU A 31 -1.42 -15.15 -14.87
CA LEU A 31 -2.28 -16.21 -15.36
C LEU A 31 -1.65 -16.65 -16.67
N LYS A 32 -0.95 -17.78 -16.62
CA LYS A 32 -0.69 -18.61 -17.78
C LYS A 32 -2.02 -19.17 -18.27
N SER A 33 -2.83 -18.36 -18.94
CA SER A 33 -3.78 -18.83 -19.93
C SER A 33 -4.41 -17.63 -20.63
N LYS A 34 -4.12 -17.51 -21.92
CA LYS A 34 -4.92 -16.72 -22.85
C LYS A 34 -6.24 -17.48 -23.07
N CYS A 35 -7.20 -17.35 -22.15
CA CYS A 35 -8.60 -17.56 -22.51
C CYS A 35 -9.08 -16.28 -23.21
N VAL A 36 -8.86 -16.20 -24.52
CA VAL A 36 -9.23 -15.06 -25.39
C VAL A 36 -10.75 -15.03 -25.66
N GLY A 37 -11.57 -15.44 -24.69
CA GLY A 37 -13.01 -15.69 -24.87
C GLY A 37 -13.92 -15.00 -23.85
N GLY A 38 -13.41 -14.01 -23.11
CA GLY A 38 -14.27 -13.15 -22.30
C GLY A 38 -15.06 -12.21 -23.19
N LEU A 39 -16.37 -12.07 -22.94
CA LEU A 39 -17.20 -11.05 -23.58
C LEU A 39 -16.55 -9.69 -23.35
N GLN A 40 -16.16 -9.01 -24.43
CA GLN A 40 -15.70 -7.63 -24.37
C GLN A 40 -16.92 -6.75 -24.13
N PRO A 41 -16.89 -5.81 -23.16
CA PRO A 41 -17.95 -4.83 -23.04
C PRO A 41 -18.05 -4.01 -24.34
N PRO A 42 -19.25 -3.51 -24.70
CA PRO A 42 -19.40 -2.65 -25.86
C PRO A 42 -18.51 -1.41 -25.73
N ILE A 43 -17.81 -1.07 -26.81
CA ILE A 43 -16.87 0.07 -26.87
C ILE A 43 -17.57 1.38 -26.45
N GLN A 44 -18.89 1.51 -26.70
CA GLN A 44 -19.67 2.69 -26.32
C GLN A 44 -19.74 2.95 -24.80
N TYR A 45 -19.38 1.97 -23.96
CA TYR A 45 -19.43 2.09 -22.49
C TYR A 45 -18.06 1.89 -21.84
N GLU A 46 -16.98 1.89 -22.60
CA GLU A 46 -15.63 1.69 -22.08
C GLU A 46 -15.30 2.70 -20.97
N ASP A 47 -15.68 3.97 -21.15
CA ASP A 47 -15.48 5.03 -20.16
C ASP A 47 -16.29 4.83 -18.86
N VAL A 48 -17.45 4.16 -18.94
CA VAL A 48 -18.31 3.88 -17.77
C VAL A 48 -17.75 2.71 -16.94
N HIS A 49 -17.12 1.75 -17.61
CA HIS A 49 -16.56 0.55 -16.96
C HIS A 49 -15.09 0.73 -16.53
N THR A 50 -14.43 1.80 -16.97
CA THR A 50 -13.04 2.05 -16.63
C THR A 50 -12.92 2.66 -15.24
N ASN A 51 -12.57 1.81 -14.27
CA ASN A 51 -12.18 2.28 -12.95
C ASN A 51 -10.65 2.38 -12.85
N PRO A 52 -10.05 3.59 -12.76
CA PRO A 52 -8.60 3.74 -12.64
C PRO A 52 -8.03 3.12 -11.37
N ASP A 53 -8.85 2.96 -10.33
CA ASP A 53 -8.50 2.35 -9.06
C ASP A 53 -8.76 0.85 -9.01
N GLN A 54 -9.19 0.23 -10.11
CA GLN A 54 -9.31 -1.21 -10.19
C GLN A 54 -7.99 -1.88 -9.80
N ASP A 55 -8.09 -2.91 -8.95
CA ASP A 55 -6.98 -3.65 -8.34
C ASP A 55 -6.05 -2.82 -7.44
N CYS A 56 -6.45 -1.60 -7.08
CA CYS A 56 -5.74 -0.83 -6.05
C CYS A 56 -6.16 -1.25 -4.64
N CYS A 57 -5.23 -1.07 -3.71
CA CYS A 57 -5.49 -1.10 -2.27
C CYS A 57 -4.70 0.00 -1.57
N LEU A 58 -5.20 0.45 -0.43
CA LEU A 58 -4.58 1.47 0.42
C LEU A 58 -4.17 0.83 1.74
N LEU A 59 -2.86 0.79 1.99
CA LEU A 59 -2.33 0.51 3.32
C LEU A 59 -2.22 1.82 4.09
N GLN A 60 -2.95 1.91 5.18
CA GLN A 60 -2.92 3.03 6.10
C GLN A 60 -2.32 2.59 7.44
N VAL A 61 -1.26 3.25 7.87
CA VAL A 61 -0.62 3.02 9.17
C VAL A 61 -0.64 4.30 9.97
N THR A 62 -1.13 4.23 11.21
CA THR A 62 -1.14 5.35 12.14
C THR A 62 -0.09 5.13 13.21
N THR A 63 0.76 6.13 13.45
CA THR A 63 1.82 6.11 14.46
C THR A 63 1.65 7.25 15.45
N LEU A 64 2.32 7.13 16.60
CA LEU A 64 2.33 8.20 17.61
C LEU A 64 3.33 9.31 17.24
N ASN A 65 4.45 8.95 16.60
CA ASN A 65 5.49 9.90 16.22
C ASN A 65 5.54 10.09 14.70
N PHE A 66 6.02 11.27 14.27
CA PHE A 66 6.40 11.47 12.88
C PHE A 66 7.66 10.64 12.58
N ILE A 67 7.66 9.98 11.43
CA ILE A 67 8.74 9.13 10.97
C ILE A 67 9.08 9.57 9.56
N PHE A 68 10.35 9.89 9.34
CA PHE A 68 10.83 10.21 8.00
C PHE A 68 10.93 8.93 7.16
N ILE A 69 10.34 8.95 5.98
CA ILE A 69 10.28 7.79 5.07
C ILE A 69 11.00 8.16 3.77
N PRO A 70 11.91 7.32 3.25
CA PRO A 70 12.53 7.54 1.95
C PRO A 70 11.49 7.51 0.82
N ILE A 71 11.85 8.00 -0.37
CA ILE A 71 10.96 7.97 -1.53
C ILE A 71 10.77 6.51 -1.97
N VAL A 72 9.57 5.98 -1.73
CA VAL A 72 9.19 4.60 -2.11
C VAL A 72 8.16 4.54 -3.25
N MET A 73 7.72 5.70 -3.74
CA MET A 73 6.83 5.78 -4.90
C MET A 73 7.52 5.21 -6.15
N GLY A 74 6.79 4.46 -6.97
CA GLY A 74 7.33 3.72 -8.11
C GLY A 74 7.91 2.35 -7.77
N MET A 75 8.26 2.07 -6.51
CA MET A 75 8.87 0.80 -6.11
C MET A 75 7.85 -0.34 -5.93
N ILE A 76 8.30 -1.59 -6.04
CA ILE A 76 7.51 -2.81 -5.81
C ILE A 76 7.50 -3.13 -4.32
N PHE A 77 6.31 -3.24 -3.74
CA PHE A 77 6.14 -3.67 -2.35
C PHE A 77 6.22 -5.20 -2.27
N THR A 78 7.11 -5.73 -1.42
CA THR A 78 7.42 -7.19 -1.40
C THR A 78 7.21 -7.86 -0.06
N LEU A 79 7.39 -7.13 1.05
CA LEU A 79 7.25 -7.71 2.37
C LEU A 79 6.54 -6.74 3.32
N PHE A 80 5.54 -7.28 4.01
CA PHE A 80 4.86 -6.67 5.14
C PHE A 80 5.16 -7.50 6.39
N THR A 81 5.58 -6.89 7.49
CA THR A 81 5.78 -7.60 8.76
C THR A 81 5.35 -6.74 9.94
N ILE A 82 4.63 -7.33 10.88
CA ILE A 82 4.26 -6.70 12.15
C ILE A 82 5.01 -7.43 13.25
N ASN A 83 5.83 -6.67 13.98
CA ASN A 83 6.53 -7.12 15.17
C ASN A 83 6.09 -6.26 16.37
N VAL A 84 6.72 -6.49 17.52
CA VAL A 84 6.59 -5.62 18.69
C VAL A 84 7.78 -4.64 18.72
N SER A 85 7.55 -3.44 19.22
CA SER A 85 8.58 -2.42 19.50
C SER A 85 9.56 -2.89 20.57
N THR A 86 10.71 -2.23 20.68
CA THR A 86 11.77 -2.61 21.65
C THR A 86 11.31 -2.53 23.11
N ASP A 87 10.39 -1.62 23.41
CA ASP A 87 9.76 -1.48 24.73
C ASP A 87 8.65 -2.50 24.99
N MET A 88 8.32 -3.33 23.98
CA MET A 88 7.24 -4.31 23.97
C MET A 88 5.82 -3.75 24.18
N ARG A 89 5.62 -2.43 24.08
CA ARG A 89 4.33 -1.77 24.36
C ARG A 89 3.53 -1.48 23.11
N HIS A 90 4.21 -1.35 21.97
CA HIS A 90 3.61 -0.96 20.72
C HIS A 90 3.91 -1.97 19.62
N HIS A 91 3.12 -1.94 18.56
CA HIS A 91 3.46 -2.65 17.34
C HIS A 91 4.51 -1.88 16.55
N ARG A 92 5.33 -2.61 15.81
CA ARG A 92 6.31 -2.11 14.86
C ARG A 92 6.02 -2.71 13.48
N VAL A 93 5.77 -1.86 12.50
CA VAL A 93 5.52 -2.29 11.11
C VAL A 93 6.79 -2.12 10.29
N ARG A 94 7.19 -3.18 9.58
CA ARG A 94 8.29 -3.16 8.60
C ARG A 94 7.72 -3.39 7.20
N LEU A 95 8.07 -2.50 6.28
CA LEU A 95 7.75 -2.58 4.86
C LEU A 95 9.05 -2.68 4.07
N VAL A 96 9.10 -3.57 3.07
CA VAL A 96 10.25 -3.67 2.16
C VAL A 96 9.84 -3.39 0.72
N PHE A 97 10.58 -2.48 0.09
CA PHE A 97 10.38 -2.01 -1.26
C PHE A 97 11.56 -2.36 -2.15
N GLN A 98 11.28 -2.69 -3.41
CA GLN A 98 12.28 -3.06 -4.41
C GLN A 98 12.16 -2.18 -5.65
N ASP A 99 13.30 -1.90 -6.27
CA ASP A 99 13.41 -1.16 -7.53
C ASP A 99 13.09 -2.03 -8.76
N SER A 100 13.24 -3.35 -8.64
CA SER A 100 13.08 -4.30 -9.73
C SER A 100 12.32 -5.56 -9.30
N PRO A 101 11.56 -6.19 -10.22
CA PRO A 101 10.89 -7.45 -9.92
C PRO A 101 11.93 -8.56 -9.73
N VAL A 102 11.65 -9.47 -8.79
CA VAL A 102 12.52 -10.64 -8.55
C VAL A 102 12.48 -11.55 -9.77
N HIS A 103 13.58 -11.61 -10.51
CA HIS A 103 13.73 -12.51 -11.65
C HIS A 103 14.17 -13.89 -11.17
N GLY A 104 13.45 -14.94 -11.58
CA GLY A 104 14.00 -16.31 -11.59
C GLY A 104 13.97 -17.10 -10.27
N GLY A 105 12.88 -17.10 -9.51
CA GLY A 105 12.61 -18.10 -8.46
C GLY A 105 13.56 -18.13 -7.26
N GLN A 106 14.62 -17.30 -7.25
CA GLN A 106 15.46 -17.11 -6.08
C GLN A 106 14.64 -16.44 -4.98
N LYS A 107 14.63 -17.07 -3.80
CA LYS A 107 14.10 -16.45 -2.59
C LYS A 107 14.85 -15.13 -2.38
N LEU A 108 14.10 -14.05 -2.41
CA LEU A 108 14.60 -12.73 -2.12
C LEU A 108 15.26 -12.76 -0.73
N ARG A 109 16.53 -12.35 -0.63
CA ARG A 109 17.14 -12.13 0.68
C ARG A 109 16.33 -11.03 1.35
N SER A 110 15.70 -11.33 2.49
CA SER A 110 14.80 -10.45 3.27
C SER A 110 15.37 -9.04 3.56
N GLU A 111 16.68 -8.85 3.38
CA GLU A 111 17.39 -7.59 3.62
C GLU A 111 17.64 -6.75 2.36
N GLN A 112 17.44 -7.29 1.16
CA GLN A 112 17.68 -6.56 -0.09
C GLN A 112 16.46 -5.71 -0.47
N GLY A 113 16.56 -4.40 -0.22
CA GLY A 113 15.55 -3.42 -0.61
C GLY A 113 15.51 -2.22 0.33
N VAL A 114 14.76 -1.19 -0.06
CA VAL A 114 14.49 -0.03 0.80
C VAL A 114 13.54 -0.46 1.91
N GLN A 115 14.00 -0.35 3.15
CA GLN A 115 13.22 -0.71 4.32
C GLN A 115 12.58 0.53 4.93
N VAL A 116 11.30 0.44 5.21
CA VAL A 116 10.55 1.46 5.95
C VAL A 116 10.07 0.84 7.25
N ILE A 117 10.45 1.47 8.36
CA ILE A 117 10.08 1.02 9.71
C ILE A 117 9.18 2.09 10.31
N LEU A 118 8.00 1.67 10.74
CA LEU A 118 7.04 2.49 11.47
C LEU A 118 6.95 1.97 12.90
N ASP A 119 7.37 2.79 13.86
CA ASP A 119 7.47 2.48 15.29
C ASP A 119 7.43 3.79 16.09
N PRO A 120 6.50 4.00 17.04
CA PRO A 120 5.44 3.10 17.50
C PRO A 120 4.14 3.21 16.68
N VAL A 121 3.53 2.06 16.37
CA VAL A 121 2.28 1.96 15.60
C VAL A 121 1.08 1.91 16.55
N HIS A 122 0.10 2.76 16.27
CA HIS A 122 -1.21 2.76 16.93
C HIS A 122 -2.21 1.85 16.19
N SER A 123 -2.27 1.91 14.85
CA SER A 123 -3.19 1.07 14.07
C SER A 123 -2.72 0.84 12.64
N VAL A 124 -3.11 -0.30 12.08
CA VAL A 124 -2.88 -0.68 10.68
C VAL A 124 -4.21 -1.01 10.04
N ARG A 125 -4.49 -0.44 8.87
CA ARG A 125 -5.70 -0.71 8.08
C ARG A 125 -5.33 -0.95 6.62
N LEU A 126 -6.01 -1.89 5.99
CA LEU A 126 -5.89 -2.16 4.56
C LEU A 126 -7.28 -2.00 3.94
N PHE A 127 -7.40 -1.12 2.95
CA PHE A 127 -8.64 -0.87 2.25
C PHE A 127 -8.51 -1.31 0.80
N ASP A 128 -9.40 -2.17 0.32
CA ASP A 128 -9.56 -2.39 -1.12
C ASP A 128 -10.19 -1.14 -1.77
N TRP A 129 -10.03 -1.00 -3.09
CA TRP A 129 -10.53 0.15 -3.86
C TRP A 129 -12.04 0.39 -3.72
N TRP A 130 -12.84 -0.64 -3.45
CA TRP A 130 -14.30 -0.53 -3.28
C TRP A 130 -14.73 -0.23 -1.84
N HIS A 131 -13.79 -0.15 -0.90
CA HIS A 131 -14.12 0.09 0.50
C HIS A 131 -14.65 1.52 0.70
N PRO A 132 -15.71 1.76 1.48
CA PRO A 132 -16.32 3.09 1.62
C PRO A 132 -15.40 4.15 2.23
N GLN A 133 -14.40 3.73 3.01
CA GLN A 133 -13.35 4.61 3.56
C GLN A 133 -12.11 4.73 2.66
N TYR A 134 -12.12 4.09 1.48
CA TYR A 134 -11.07 4.28 0.50
C TYR A 134 -11.15 5.71 -0.03
N PRO A 135 -10.06 6.49 -0.01
CA PRO A 135 -10.06 7.84 -0.52
C PRO A 135 -10.11 7.78 -2.06
N PHE A 136 -11.31 7.87 -2.60
CA PHE A 136 -11.50 8.08 -4.03
C PHE A 136 -10.92 9.43 -4.43
N SER A 137 -10.21 9.49 -5.56
CA SER A 137 -9.80 10.77 -6.11
C SER A 137 -11.05 11.57 -6.43
N LEU A 138 -11.25 12.72 -5.78
CA LEU A 138 -12.19 13.74 -6.20
C LEU A 138 -11.65 14.40 -7.49
N ARG A 139 -11.72 13.68 -8.61
CA ARG A 139 -11.57 14.22 -9.97
C ARG A 139 -12.51 13.46 -10.89
N ALA A 140 -13.65 14.09 -11.16
CA ALA A 140 -14.36 14.01 -12.43
C ALA A 140 -14.38 15.44 -12.97
#